data_AF-A0A6A4ZTX7-F1
#
_entry.id   AF-A0A6A4ZTX7-F1
#
_cell.length_a   1.000
_cell.length_b   1.000
_cell.length_c   1.000
_cell.angle_alpha   90.00
_cell.angle_beta   90.00
_cell.angle_gamma   90.00
#
_symmetry.space_group_name_H-M   'P 1'
#
loop_
_entity.id
_entity.type
_entity.pdbx_description
1 polymer ?
#
loop_
_entity_poly.entity_id
_entity_poly.type
_entity_poly.pdbx_seq_one_letter_code
_entity_poly.pdbx_strand_id
1 'polypeptide(L)'
;MQAKLRTCSFFETLRILGDANSEIDPREIFASYVAALDDADVVIPSYFSLAETYSIAEAKHLRWVPLFLGTTVLPTSENPHWAFEGFTLGLSCLNRYSYSLVKRNLWRKQRERVNACRQEFLGLPPVTSPEGIMGMLHADDDVTIHIAASQLFAGPNLKLPEDVDASKVNYSGFLFPLGNQAGSSSLQ
;
A
#
# COMPACT_ATOMS: atom_id res chain seq x y z
N MET A 1 -19.78 11.11 -8.10
CA MET A 1 -18.48 10.63 -7.59
C MET A 1 -17.59 10.04 -8.69
N GLN A 2 -18.05 9.03 -9.44
CA GLN A 2 -17.27 8.37 -10.51
C GLN A 2 -16.72 9.33 -11.60
N ALA A 3 -17.51 10.30 -12.07
CA ALA A 3 -17.06 11.26 -13.09
C ALA A 3 -15.89 12.14 -12.61
N LYS A 4 -15.84 12.46 -11.31
CA LYS A 4 -14.79 13.30 -10.70
C LYS A 4 -13.50 12.50 -10.46
N LEU A 5 -13.62 11.24 -10.04
CA LEU A 5 -12.49 10.33 -9.88
C LEU A 5 -11.72 10.05 -11.19
N ARG A 6 -12.38 10.18 -12.35
CA ARG A 6 -11.73 10.00 -13.67
C ARG A 6 -10.75 11.10 -14.05
N THR A 7 -10.94 12.31 -13.53
CA THR A 7 -10.16 13.50 -13.95
C THR A 7 -9.34 14.11 -12.82
N CYS A 8 -9.54 13.66 -11.59
CA CYS A 8 -8.84 14.18 -10.42
C CYS A 8 -7.42 13.63 -10.31
N SER A 9 -6.51 14.50 -9.87
CA SER A 9 -5.16 14.11 -9.46
C SER A 9 -5.19 13.13 -8.28
N PHE A 10 -4.10 12.40 -8.04
CA PHE A 10 -4.02 11.46 -6.91
C PHE A 10 -4.35 12.12 -5.56
N PHE A 11 -3.81 13.31 -5.30
CA PHE A 11 -4.06 14.02 -4.04
C PHE A 11 -5.53 14.46 -3.89
N GLU A 12 -6.18 14.82 -5.00
CA GLU A 12 -7.61 15.11 -5.00
C GLU A 12 -8.44 13.84 -4.79
N THR A 13 -8.05 12.71 -5.37
CA THR A 13 -8.68 11.41 -5.12
C THR A 13 -8.56 11.03 -3.65
N LEU A 14 -7.38 11.17 -3.04
CA LEU A 14 -7.20 10.95 -1.59
C LEU A 14 -8.06 11.90 -0.75
N ARG A 15 -8.23 13.15 -1.18
CA ARG A 15 -9.09 14.11 -0.51
C ARG A 15 -10.56 13.69 -0.61
N ILE A 16 -11.04 13.33 -1.80
CA ILE A 16 -12.41 12.87 -2.02
C ILE A 16 -12.72 11.62 -1.18
N LEU A 17 -11.80 10.66 -1.12
CA LEU A 17 -11.95 9.47 -0.27
C LEU A 17 -11.95 9.83 1.22
N GLY A 18 -11.11 10.78 1.63
CA GLY A 18 -11.12 11.31 3.00
C GLY A 18 -12.43 12.01 3.36
N ASP A 19 -12.93 12.86 2.46
CA ASP A 19 -14.18 13.61 2.64
C ASP A 19 -15.38 12.65 2.71
N ALA A 20 -15.42 11.61 1.86
CA ALA A 20 -16.47 10.61 1.86
C ALA A 20 -16.54 9.78 3.16
N ASN A 21 -15.41 9.63 3.85
CA ASN A 21 -15.32 8.89 5.11
C ASN A 21 -15.29 9.82 6.33
N SER A 22 -15.50 11.13 6.15
CA SER A 22 -15.37 12.13 7.23
C SER A 22 -16.43 12.00 8.33
N GLU A 23 -17.57 11.38 8.00
CA GLU A 23 -18.67 11.15 8.93
C GLU A 23 -18.53 9.85 9.73
N ILE A 24 -17.64 8.94 9.31
CA ILE A 24 -17.46 7.64 9.98
C ILE A 24 -16.40 7.80 11.06
N ASP A 25 -16.71 7.41 12.30
CA ASP A 25 -15.72 7.43 13.37
C ASP A 25 -14.56 6.49 13.00
N PRO A 26 -13.33 7.01 12.88
CA PRO A 26 -12.16 6.21 12.66
C PRO A 26 -11.94 5.02 13.58
N ARG A 27 -12.40 5.13 14.84
CA ARG A 27 -12.33 4.06 15.83
C ARG A 27 -13.27 2.92 15.48
N GLU A 28 -14.45 3.22 14.96
CA GLU A 28 -15.39 2.20 14.46
C GLU A 28 -14.79 1.44 13.27
N ILE A 29 -14.15 2.16 12.34
CA ILE A 29 -13.43 1.51 11.23
C ILE A 29 -12.34 0.59 11.77
N PHE A 30 -11.51 1.07 12.71
CA PHE A 30 -10.44 0.25 13.28
C PHE A 30 -10.97 -0.98 14.02
N ALA A 31 -12.01 -0.82 14.85
CA ALA A 31 -12.67 -1.92 15.55
C ALA A 31 -13.26 -2.94 14.57
N SER A 32 -13.80 -2.51 13.43
CA SER A 32 -14.29 -3.41 12.39
C SER A 32 -13.18 -4.32 11.84
N TYR A 33 -11.95 -3.81 11.67
CA TYR A 33 -10.80 -4.64 11.29
C TYR A 33 -10.40 -5.60 12.42
N VAL A 34 -10.43 -5.16 13.69
CA VAL A 34 -10.09 -6.04 14.84
C VAL A 34 -11.01 -7.27 14.86
N ALA A 35 -12.30 -7.04 14.64
CA ALA A 35 -13.30 -8.11 14.56
C ALA A 35 -13.15 -8.96 13.29
N ALA A 36 -12.94 -8.34 12.12
CA ALA A 36 -12.82 -9.06 10.86
C ALA A 36 -11.57 -9.96 10.77
N LEU A 37 -10.51 -9.63 11.52
CA LEU A 37 -9.28 -10.40 11.56
C LEU A 37 -9.20 -11.36 12.75
N ASP A 38 -10.27 -11.46 13.54
CA ASP A 38 -10.34 -12.50 14.57
C ASP A 38 -10.39 -13.88 13.90
N ASP A 39 -9.58 -14.80 14.40
CA ASP A 39 -9.41 -16.16 13.86
C ASP A 39 -8.98 -16.23 12.37
N ALA A 40 -8.46 -15.14 11.79
CA ALA A 40 -7.97 -15.16 10.41
C ALA A 40 -6.66 -15.95 10.28
N ASP A 41 -6.64 -16.97 9.43
CA ASP A 41 -5.42 -17.74 9.13
C ASP A 41 -4.34 -16.90 8.43
N VAL A 42 -4.78 -16.03 7.51
CA VAL A 42 -3.92 -15.18 6.69
C VAL A 42 -4.59 -13.83 6.46
N VAL A 43 -3.83 -12.76 6.61
CA VAL A 43 -4.26 -11.38 6.34
C VAL A 43 -3.55 -10.86 5.10
N ILE A 44 -4.33 -10.52 4.07
CA ILE A 44 -3.82 -9.86 2.86
C ILE A 44 -4.32 -8.42 2.87
N PRO A 45 -3.45 -7.42 3.07
CA PRO A 45 -3.85 -6.03 3.17
C PRO A 45 -4.05 -5.41 1.78
N SER A 46 -4.97 -4.45 1.71
CA SER A 46 -4.93 -3.45 0.64
C SER A 46 -3.96 -2.33 1.01
N TYR A 47 -3.50 -1.55 0.02
CA TYR A 47 -2.65 -0.38 0.27
C TYR A 47 -3.29 0.64 1.24
N PHE A 48 -4.61 0.77 1.24
CA PHE A 48 -5.34 1.71 2.10
C PHE A 48 -5.65 1.16 3.50
N SER A 49 -5.54 -0.16 3.71
CA SER A 49 -5.80 -0.81 5.01
C SER A 49 -4.52 -1.29 5.71
N LEU A 50 -3.34 -0.88 5.20
CA LEU A 50 -2.05 -1.32 5.72
C LEU A 50 -1.87 -1.00 7.19
N ALA A 51 -2.29 0.19 7.62
CA ALA A 51 -2.08 0.66 8.99
C ALA A 51 -2.84 -0.18 10.01
N GLU A 52 -4.12 -0.42 9.74
CA GLU A 52 -5.02 -1.19 10.58
C GLU A 52 -4.60 -2.66 10.62
N THR A 53 -4.49 -3.29 9.44
CA THR A 53 -4.22 -4.73 9.32
C THR A 53 -2.83 -5.11 9.84
N TYR A 54 -1.79 -4.30 9.59
CA TYR A 54 -0.46 -4.54 10.13
C TYR A 54 -0.48 -4.47 11.66
N SER A 55 -1.13 -3.45 12.21
CA SER A 55 -1.19 -3.27 13.67
C SER A 55 -1.88 -4.44 14.35
N ILE A 56 -2.98 -4.93 13.78
CA ILE A 56 -3.70 -6.08 14.34
C ILE A 56 -2.89 -7.36 14.19
N ALA A 57 -2.24 -7.56 13.03
CA ALA A 57 -1.38 -8.72 12.83
C ALA A 57 -0.19 -8.74 13.79
N GLU A 58 0.43 -7.58 14.05
CA GLU A 58 1.47 -7.42 15.05
C GLU A 58 0.98 -7.80 16.45
N ALA A 59 -0.19 -7.30 16.87
CA ALA A 59 -0.76 -7.55 18.19
C ALA A 59 -1.19 -9.02 18.40
N LYS A 60 -1.76 -9.64 17.37
CA LYS A 60 -2.33 -10.99 17.43
C LYS A 60 -1.38 -12.07 16.89
N HIS A 61 -0.17 -11.71 16.48
CA HIS A 61 0.80 -12.61 15.83
C HIS A 61 0.23 -13.35 14.61
N LEU A 62 -0.55 -12.66 13.78
CA LEU A 62 -1.18 -13.25 12.60
C LEU A 62 -0.19 -13.36 11.43
N ARG A 63 -0.42 -14.34 10.55
CA ARG A 63 0.29 -14.40 9.27
C ARG A 63 -0.23 -13.29 8.36
N TRP A 64 0.61 -12.28 8.14
CA TRP A 64 0.27 -11.11 7.35
C TRP A 64 1.15 -11.03 6.11
N VAL A 65 0.53 -10.96 4.93
CA VAL A 65 1.21 -11.08 3.63
C VAL A 65 0.92 -9.83 2.80
N PRO A 66 1.84 -8.86 2.71
CA PRO A 66 1.64 -7.65 1.93
C PRO A 66 1.65 -7.98 0.43
N LEU A 67 0.47 -8.06 -0.18
CA LEU A 67 0.29 -8.31 -1.60
C LEU A 67 -0.35 -7.10 -2.27
N PHE A 68 0.35 -6.50 -3.24
CA PHE A 68 -0.12 -5.35 -4.00
C PHE A 68 -0.31 -5.68 -5.47
N LEU A 69 -1.32 -5.07 -6.07
CA LEU A 69 -1.59 -5.16 -7.50
C LEU A 69 -0.92 -4.00 -8.24
N GLY A 70 -0.28 -4.29 -9.38
CA GLY A 70 0.24 -3.26 -10.28
C GLY A 70 1.67 -2.78 -9.98
N THR A 71 1.85 -1.45 -9.95
CA THR A 71 3.18 -0.80 -10.04
C THR A 71 4.05 -1.01 -8.80
N THR A 72 5.37 -0.81 -8.95
CA THR A 72 6.36 -0.85 -7.87
C THR A 72 5.99 0.09 -6.71
N VAL A 73 5.66 -0.48 -5.56
CA VAL A 73 5.39 0.26 -4.30
C VAL A 73 6.67 0.62 -3.53
N LEU A 74 7.78 -0.03 -3.88
CA LEU A 74 9.10 0.18 -3.28
C LEU A 74 9.83 1.38 -3.92
N PRO A 75 10.61 2.14 -3.14
CA PRO A 75 11.41 3.24 -3.68
C PRO A 75 12.45 2.73 -4.67
N THR A 76 12.48 3.34 -5.86
CA THR A 76 13.48 3.08 -6.90
C THR A 76 13.97 4.41 -7.50
N SER A 77 15.18 4.39 -8.04
CA SER A 77 15.79 5.51 -8.75
C SER A 77 15.44 5.52 -10.24
N GLU A 78 14.87 4.44 -10.77
CA GLU A 78 14.59 4.28 -12.21
C GLU A 78 13.36 5.06 -12.66
N ASN A 79 12.31 5.09 -11.85
CA ASN A 79 11.08 5.80 -12.13
C ASN A 79 10.55 6.49 -10.88
N PRO A 80 9.85 7.63 -11.00
CA PRO A 80 9.20 8.24 -9.86
C PRO A 80 8.01 7.40 -9.40
N HIS A 81 7.55 7.68 -8.17
CA HIS A 81 6.23 7.28 -7.74
C HIS A 81 5.21 7.87 -8.73
N TRP A 82 4.22 7.07 -9.15
CA TRP A 82 3.25 7.44 -10.20
C TRP A 82 2.55 8.79 -9.96
N ALA A 83 2.24 9.12 -8.71
CA ALA A 83 1.68 10.42 -8.33
C ALA A 83 2.59 11.65 -8.61
N PHE A 84 3.87 11.44 -8.92
CA PHE A 84 4.89 12.44 -9.22
C PHE A 84 5.48 12.28 -10.63
N GLU A 85 4.82 11.53 -11.50
CA GLU A 85 5.24 11.40 -12.90
C GLU A 85 5.34 12.79 -13.57
N GLY A 86 6.46 13.03 -14.27
CA GLY A 86 6.76 14.32 -14.89
C GLY A 86 7.34 15.40 -13.97
N PHE A 87 7.20 15.29 -12.64
CA PHE A 87 7.71 16.28 -11.69
C PHE A 87 9.17 16.08 -11.28
N THR A 88 9.72 14.87 -11.45
CA THR A 88 11.09 14.56 -11.05
C THR A 88 12.14 14.95 -12.10
N LEU A 89 11.72 15.50 -13.24
CA LEU A 89 12.60 15.94 -14.34
C LEU A 89 13.60 14.87 -14.82
N GLY A 90 13.29 13.59 -14.60
CA GLY A 90 14.19 12.46 -14.92
C GLY A 90 15.37 12.29 -13.96
N LEU A 91 15.44 13.04 -12.86
CA LEU A 91 16.53 12.93 -11.89
C LEU A 91 16.34 11.71 -10.96
N SER A 92 17.28 10.78 -10.99
CA SER A 92 17.19 9.49 -10.28
C SER A 92 17.04 9.63 -8.77
N CYS A 93 17.68 10.63 -8.15
CA CYS A 93 17.50 10.90 -6.72
C CYS A 93 16.10 11.42 -6.39
N LEU A 94 15.49 12.23 -7.28
CA LEU A 94 14.14 12.73 -7.13
C LEU A 94 13.10 11.63 -7.36
N ASN A 95 13.38 10.68 -8.26
CA ASN A 95 12.57 9.48 -8.43
C ASN A 95 12.45 8.73 -7.11
N ARG A 96 13.57 8.37 -6.48
CA ARG A 96 13.56 7.67 -5.19
C ARG A 96 12.90 8.49 -4.09
N TYR A 97 13.21 9.79 -4.01
CA TYR A 97 12.66 10.68 -3.00
C TYR A 97 11.14 10.87 -3.10
N SER A 98 10.57 10.81 -4.31
CA SER A 98 9.13 10.94 -4.53
C SER A 98 8.31 9.90 -3.76
N TYR A 99 8.84 8.68 -3.59
CA TYR A 99 8.21 7.63 -2.78
C TYR A 99 8.13 8.02 -1.30
N SER A 100 9.25 8.50 -0.74
CA SER A 100 9.29 8.98 0.64
C SER A 100 8.33 10.15 0.86
N LEU A 101 8.22 11.08 -0.09
CA LEU A 101 7.27 12.17 -0.01
C LEU A 101 5.82 11.68 0.06
N VAL A 102 5.43 10.73 -0.80
CA VAL A 102 4.07 10.17 -0.77
C VAL A 102 3.82 9.45 0.55
N LYS A 103 4.72 8.56 0.96
CA LYS A 103 4.57 7.75 2.18
C LYS A 103 4.46 8.62 3.43
N ARG A 104 5.33 9.64 3.57
CA ARG A 104 5.27 10.60 4.68
C ARG A 104 3.97 11.39 4.69
N ASN A 105 3.50 11.85 3.53
CA ASN A 105 2.25 12.62 3.46
C ASN A 105 1.02 11.78 3.80
N LEU A 106 0.97 10.53 3.30
CA LEU A 106 -0.07 9.58 3.66
C LEU A 106 -0.03 9.27 5.16
N TRP A 107 1.15 8.93 5.69
CA TRP A 107 1.30 8.61 7.11
C TRP A 107 0.91 9.78 8.01
N ARG A 108 1.36 11.00 7.69
CA ARG A 108 1.04 12.21 8.47
C ARG A 108 -0.47 12.40 8.65
N LYS A 109 -1.30 12.07 7.65
CA LYS A 109 -2.76 12.20 7.73
C LYS A 109 -3.41 11.17 8.65
N GLN A 110 -2.82 10.00 8.83
CA GLN A 110 -3.41 8.90 9.61
C GLN A 110 -2.69 8.62 10.94
N ARG A 111 -1.47 9.17 11.14
CA ARG A 111 -0.56 8.85 12.25
C ARG A 111 -1.23 8.95 13.62
N GLU A 112 -1.85 10.08 13.92
CA GLU A 112 -2.45 10.34 15.24
C GLU A 112 -3.53 9.32 15.56
N ARG A 113 -4.49 9.19 14.65
CA ARG A 113 -5.62 8.25 14.70
C ARG A 113 -5.18 6.78 14.82
N VAL A 114 -4.26 6.35 13.97
CA VAL A 114 -3.76 4.96 13.96
C VAL A 114 -2.99 4.68 15.25
N ASN A 115 -2.12 5.58 15.69
CA ASN A 115 -1.35 5.38 16.92
C ASN A 115 -2.25 5.36 18.16
N ALA A 116 -3.27 6.23 18.23
CA ALA A 116 -4.27 6.17 19.29
C ALA A 116 -4.97 4.82 19.31
N CYS A 117 -5.42 4.32 18.15
CA CYS A 117 -6.08 3.01 18.07
C CYS A 117 -5.15 1.85 18.44
N ARG A 118 -3.87 1.90 18.02
CA ARG A 118 -2.85 0.91 18.41
C ARG A 118 -2.69 0.82 19.92
N GLN A 119 -2.66 1.96 20.60
CA GLN A 119 -2.51 2.00 22.04
C GLN A 119 -3.80 1.56 22.75
N GLU A 120 -4.95 2.11 22.35
CA GLU A 120 -6.24 1.90 23.01
C GLU A 120 -6.80 0.49 22.80
N PHE A 121 -6.79 -0.02 21.56
CA PHE A 121 -7.42 -1.29 21.21
C PHE A 121 -6.46 -2.48 21.30
N LEU A 122 -5.16 -2.26 21.06
CA LEU A 122 -4.19 -3.34 20.89
C LEU A 122 -3.06 -3.35 21.92
N GLY A 123 -2.95 -2.31 22.76
CA GLY A 123 -1.85 -2.18 23.71
C GLY A 123 -0.46 -2.04 23.07
N LEU A 124 -0.40 -1.70 21.77
CA LEU A 124 0.83 -1.59 21.01
C LEU A 124 1.46 -0.19 21.13
N PRO A 125 2.80 -0.09 21.04
CA PRO A 125 3.46 1.21 20.96
C PRO A 125 3.10 1.95 19.66
N PRO A 126 3.19 3.29 19.67
CA PRO A 126 2.99 4.10 18.48
C PRO A 126 4.08 3.81 17.44
N VAL A 127 3.71 3.84 16.16
CA VAL A 127 4.67 3.74 15.06
C VAL A 127 5.48 5.04 14.99
N THR A 128 6.81 4.89 15.04
CA THR A 128 7.77 6.00 15.07
C THR A 128 8.30 6.36 13.68
N SER A 129 8.21 5.44 12.71
CA SER A 129 8.67 5.69 11.34
C SER A 129 7.96 6.90 10.73
N PRO A 130 8.70 7.84 10.10
CA PRO A 130 8.11 8.98 9.42
C PRO A 130 7.31 8.55 8.17
N GLU A 131 7.58 7.36 7.64
CA GLU A 131 6.87 6.76 6.50
C GLU A 131 5.77 5.78 6.95
N GLY A 132 5.49 5.69 8.25
CA GLY A 132 4.47 4.81 8.82
C GLY A 132 4.78 3.33 8.61
N ILE A 133 3.74 2.53 8.39
CA ILE A 133 3.89 1.08 8.16
C ILE A 133 4.79 0.80 6.97
N MET A 134 4.68 1.55 5.87
CA MET A 134 5.57 1.35 4.71
C MET A 134 7.05 1.50 5.06
N GLY A 135 7.38 2.43 5.95
CA GLY A 135 8.76 2.57 6.43
C GLY A 135 9.19 1.42 7.34
N MET A 136 8.27 0.86 8.15
CA MET A 136 8.53 -0.34 8.94
C MET A 136 8.81 -1.54 8.02
N LEU A 137 7.96 -1.77 7.01
CA LEU A 137 8.11 -2.86 6.05
C LEU A 137 9.44 -2.80 5.27
N HIS A 138 9.93 -1.61 4.94
CA HIS A 138 11.24 -1.52 4.28
C HIS A 138 12.39 -1.87 5.24
N ALA A 139 12.29 -1.45 6.50
CA ALA A 139 13.34 -1.63 7.50
C ALA A 139 13.37 -3.07 8.05
N ASP A 140 12.25 -3.78 7.96
CA ASP A 140 12.11 -5.16 8.43
C ASP A 140 12.55 -6.15 7.34
N ASP A 141 13.67 -6.84 7.55
CA ASP A 141 14.24 -7.85 6.62
C ASP A 141 13.43 -9.14 6.57
N ASP A 142 12.56 -9.39 7.55
CA ASP A 142 11.75 -10.60 7.61
C ASP A 142 10.45 -10.48 6.81
N VAL A 143 10.10 -9.27 6.34
CA VAL A 143 8.88 -9.04 5.57
C VAL A 143 9.17 -8.91 4.07
N THR A 144 8.73 -9.90 3.30
CA THR A 144 8.74 -9.84 1.84
C THR A 144 7.46 -9.19 1.30
N ILE A 145 7.61 -8.19 0.44
CA ILE A 145 6.49 -7.57 -0.27
C ILE A 145 6.19 -8.34 -1.56
N HIS A 146 4.95 -8.79 -1.71
CA HIS A 146 4.50 -9.44 -2.93
C HIS A 146 3.85 -8.43 -3.87
N ILE A 147 4.28 -8.44 -5.13
CA ILE A 147 3.67 -7.66 -6.20
C ILE A 147 3.07 -8.66 -7.20
N ALA A 148 1.74 -8.68 -7.27
CA ALA A 148 1.00 -9.44 -8.25
C ALA A 148 0.82 -8.60 -9.52
N ALA A 149 1.91 -8.48 -10.27
CA ALA A 149 1.96 -7.88 -11.59
C ALA A 149 2.88 -8.70 -12.50
N SER A 150 2.51 -8.81 -13.78
CA SER A 150 3.49 -9.24 -14.78
C SER A 150 4.62 -8.21 -14.88
N GLN A 151 5.82 -8.67 -15.22
CA GLN A 151 6.95 -7.79 -15.56
C GLN A 151 6.58 -6.78 -16.67
N LEU A 152 5.62 -7.13 -17.53
CA LEU A 152 5.04 -6.24 -18.54
C LEU A 152 4.33 -5.01 -17.95
N PHE A 153 3.99 -5.00 -16.67
CA PHE A 153 3.35 -3.86 -15.99
C PHE A 153 4.22 -3.31 -14.86
N ALA A 154 5.50 -3.71 -14.82
CA ALA A 154 6.48 -3.21 -13.87
C ALA A 154 6.95 -1.80 -14.28
N GLY A 155 6.16 -0.81 -13.92
CA GLY A 155 6.49 0.59 -14.15
C GLY A 155 6.47 1.01 -15.62
N PRO A 156 6.84 2.27 -15.92
CA PRO A 156 6.70 2.87 -17.24
C PRO A 156 7.60 2.24 -18.31
N ASN A 157 8.69 1.57 -17.89
CA ASN A 157 9.68 0.98 -18.78
C ASN A 157 9.48 -0.53 -19.01
N LEU A 158 8.40 -1.12 -18.50
CA LEU A 158 8.09 -2.56 -18.62
C LEU A 158 9.23 -3.47 -18.13
N LYS A 159 10.00 -2.98 -17.14
CA LYS A 159 11.12 -3.70 -16.54
C LYS A 159 11.12 -3.51 -15.04
N LEU A 160 11.53 -4.56 -14.33
CA LEU A 160 11.72 -4.48 -12.89
C LEU A 160 12.88 -3.52 -12.58
N PRO A 161 12.76 -2.68 -11.55
CA PRO A 161 13.88 -1.86 -11.14
C PRO A 161 15.04 -2.71 -10.61
N GLU A 162 16.24 -2.46 -11.11
CA GLU A 162 17.48 -3.16 -10.76
C GLU A 162 18.01 -2.76 -9.38
N ASP A 163 17.61 -1.58 -8.89
CA ASP A 163 18.07 -1.01 -7.62
C ASP A 163 17.17 -1.34 -6.42
N VAL A 164 16.21 -2.23 -6.60
CA VAL A 164 15.36 -2.80 -5.55
C VAL A 164 15.89 -4.17 -5.17
N ASP A 165 16.10 -4.38 -3.87
CA ASP A 165 16.58 -5.66 -3.33
C ASP A 165 15.59 -6.80 -3.63
N ALA A 166 16.06 -7.81 -4.36
CA ALA A 166 15.27 -8.96 -4.78
C ALA A 166 14.81 -9.85 -3.60
N SER A 167 15.44 -9.73 -2.42
CA SER A 167 14.97 -10.42 -1.20
C SER A 167 13.76 -9.72 -0.56
N LYS A 168 13.60 -8.42 -0.79
CA LYS A 168 12.52 -7.60 -0.23
C LYS A 168 11.24 -7.63 -1.04
N VAL A 169 11.32 -8.08 -2.29
CA VAL A 169 10.18 -8.08 -3.20
C VAL A 169 10.08 -9.36 -4.00
N ASN A 170 8.89 -9.94 -3.99
CA ASN A 170 8.56 -11.06 -4.85
C ASN A 170 7.56 -10.61 -5.92
N TYR A 171 7.96 -10.68 -7.19
CA TYR A 171 7.08 -10.43 -8.32
C TYR A 171 6.44 -11.76 -8.77
N SER A 172 5.16 -11.92 -8.46
CA SER A 172 4.44 -13.19 -8.62
C SER A 172 3.69 -13.33 -9.96
N GLY A 173 3.81 -12.36 -10.87
CA GLY A 173 3.03 -12.34 -12.11
C GLY A 173 1.57 -11.94 -11.87
N PHE A 174 0.70 -12.17 -12.85
CA PHE A 174 -0.74 -11.99 -12.66
C PHE A 174 -1.36 -13.20 -11.95
N LEU A 175 -2.27 -12.93 -11.02
CA LEU A 175 -3.13 -13.95 -10.41
C LEU A 175 -4.19 -14.36 -11.44
N PHE A 176 -3.88 -15.35 -12.29
CA PHE A 176 -4.87 -15.97 -13.15
C PHE A 176 -5.64 -17.05 -12.38
N PRO A 177 -6.97 -17.15 -12.55
CA PRO A 177 -7.69 -18.32 -12.07
C PRO A 177 -7.13 -19.55 -12.80
N LEU A 178 -6.67 -20.54 -12.05
CA LEU A 178 -6.25 -21.84 -12.58
C LEU A 178 -7.48 -22.56 -13.16
N GLY A 179 -7.83 -22.25 -14.41
CA GLY A 179 -8.98 -22.83 -15.10
C GLY A 179 -9.73 -21.93 -16.09
N ASN A 180 -9.43 -20.62 -16.15
CA ASN A 180 -10.14 -19.73 -17.08
C ASN A 180 -9.44 -19.74 -18.46
N GLN A 181 -9.88 -20.60 -19.38
CA GLN A 181 -9.37 -20.64 -20.76
C GLN A 181 -9.85 -19.47 -21.64
N ALA A 182 -10.72 -18.60 -21.15
CA ALA A 182 -11.01 -17.33 -21.79
C ALA A 182 -11.44 -16.33 -20.71
N GLY A 183 -10.90 -15.11 -20.77
CA GLY A 183 -11.57 -13.98 -20.14
C GLY A 183 -13.01 -13.84 -20.66
N SER A 184 -13.84 -13.07 -19.97
CA SER A 184 -15.22 -12.85 -20.43
C SER A 184 -15.24 -12.38 -21.88
N SER A 185 -15.93 -13.10 -22.76
CA SER A 185 -16.15 -12.68 -24.16
C SER A 185 -16.95 -11.37 -24.28
N SER A 186 -17.55 -10.91 -23.18
CA SER A 186 -18.24 -9.62 -23.10
C SER A 186 -17.32 -8.42 -22.85
N LEU A 187 -16.02 -8.65 -22.62
CA LEU A 187 -15.02 -7.63 -22.35
C LEU A 187 -13.89 -7.62 -23.41
N GLN A 188 -14.11 -8.27 -24.55
CA GLN A 188 -13.24 -8.20 -25.74
C GLN A 188 -13.71 -7.10 -26.69
#